data_AF-A0A2H5MY89-F1
#
_entry.id   AF-A0A2H5MY89-F1
#
_cell.length_a   1.000
_cell.length_b   1.000
_cell.length_c   1.000
_cell.angle_alpha   90.00
_cell.angle_beta   90.00
_cell.angle_gamma   90.00
#
_symmetry.space_group_name_H-M   'P 1'
#
loop_
_entity.id
_entity.type
_entity.pdbx_description
1 polymer ?
#
loop_
_entity_poly.entity_id
_entity_poly.type
_entity_poly.pdbx_seq_one_letter_code
_entity_poly.pdbx_strand_id
1 'polypeptide(L)'
;MVCGKYGICSGGQCSCPPIYFKPIKDRQPALGCSPITPLSCEASQNHSFVELNDITYFTFSSDLTNTDSETCKQACLKNCSCKAALFRYGWNPSAGECSLLSEIFSMIDNDQEKTHYNSTAYIKVQNLATLK
;
A
#
# COMPACT_ATOMS: atom_id res chain seq x y z
N MET A 1 -17.46 4.15 4.46
CA MET A 1 -17.40 4.61 3.06
C MET A 1 -16.38 3.75 2.33
N VAL A 2 -16.52 3.55 1.01
CA VAL A 2 -15.60 2.73 0.19
C VAL A 2 -15.07 3.58 -0.95
N CYS A 3 -13.74 3.59 -1.16
CA CYS A 3 -13.06 4.44 -2.14
C CYS A 3 -12.57 3.72 -3.40
N GLY A 4 -13.02 2.49 -3.65
CA GLY A 4 -12.59 1.70 -4.80
C GLY A 4 -11.13 1.24 -4.70
N LYS A 5 -10.61 0.64 -5.78
CA LYS A 5 -9.23 0.11 -5.82
C LYS A 5 -8.20 1.22 -5.63
N TYR A 6 -7.15 0.96 -4.86
CA TYR A 6 -6.10 1.93 -4.51
C TYR A 6 -6.59 3.23 -3.84
N GLY A 7 -7.88 3.42 -3.59
CA GLY A 7 -8.42 4.63 -3.00
C GLY A 7 -8.22 4.66 -1.48
N ILE A 8 -7.92 5.82 -0.94
CA ILE A 8 -7.72 6.06 0.50
C ILE A 8 -8.96 6.76 1.05
N CYS A 9 -9.57 6.18 2.08
CA CYS A 9 -10.69 6.76 2.81
C CYS A 9 -10.19 7.55 4.01
N SER A 10 -10.31 8.88 3.96
CA SER A 10 -9.93 9.80 5.03
C SER A 10 -11.05 10.78 5.32
N GLY A 11 -11.52 10.86 6.57
CA GLY A 11 -12.53 11.86 6.97
C GLY A 11 -13.83 11.84 6.16
N GLY A 12 -14.23 10.70 5.58
CA GLY A 12 -15.39 10.62 4.69
C GLY A 12 -15.15 11.11 3.25
N GLN A 13 -13.89 11.28 2.85
CA GLN A 13 -13.47 11.62 1.49
C GLN A 13 -12.51 10.57 0.91
N CYS A 14 -12.48 10.48 -0.42
CA CYS A 14 -11.66 9.54 -1.15
C CYS A 14 -10.54 10.27 -1.90
N SER A 15 -9.33 9.76 -1.80
CA SER A 15 -8.15 10.28 -2.51
C SER A 15 -7.31 9.15 -3.11
N CYS A 16 -6.40 9.52 -4.02
CA CYS A 16 -5.42 8.60 -4.58
C CYS A 16 -4.05 8.79 -3.91
N PRO A 17 -3.22 7.73 -3.83
CA PRO A 17 -1.83 7.88 -3.45
C PRO A 17 -1.11 8.85 -4.41
N PRO A 18 -0.14 9.63 -3.91
CA PRO A 18 0.51 10.66 -4.73
C PRO A 18 1.45 10.07 -5.80
N ILE A 19 1.74 10.87 -6.82
CA ILE A 19 2.78 10.69 -7.87
C ILE A 19 2.53 9.54 -8.88
N TYR A 20 2.17 8.35 -8.42
CA TYR A 20 2.11 7.14 -9.27
C TYR A 20 0.70 6.69 -9.61
N PHE A 21 -0.32 7.37 -9.12
CA PHE A 21 -1.72 6.98 -9.27
C PHE A 21 -2.54 8.16 -9.76
N LYS A 22 -3.59 7.84 -10.53
CA LYS A 22 -4.58 8.80 -11.00
C LYS A 22 -5.98 8.29 -10.67
N PRO A 23 -6.95 9.19 -10.43
CA PRO A 23 -8.34 8.78 -10.28
C PRO A 23 -8.82 8.10 -11.57
N ILE A 24 -9.70 7.11 -11.44
CA ILE A 24 -10.39 6.50 -12.59
C ILE A 24 -11.26 7.55 -13.30
N LYS A 25 -11.85 8.46 -12.53
CA LYS A 25 -12.65 9.59 -13.02
C LYS A 25 -12.55 10.76 -12.06
N ASP A 26 -12.03 11.89 -12.54
CA ASP A 26 -11.68 13.06 -11.70
C ASP A 26 -12.80 13.54 -10.79
N ARG A 27 -14.04 13.55 -11.28
CA ARG A 27 -15.22 14.01 -10.53
C ARG A 27 -15.92 12.92 -9.71
N GLN A 28 -15.36 11.71 -9.64
CA GLN A 28 -15.95 10.56 -8.93
C GLN A 28 -14.85 9.76 -8.18
N PRO A 29 -14.25 10.33 -7.13
CA PRO A 29 -13.10 9.73 -6.44
C PRO A 29 -13.43 8.40 -5.75
N ALA A 30 -14.70 8.14 -5.42
CA ALA A 30 -15.16 6.87 -4.85
C ALA A 30 -15.01 5.67 -5.80
N LEU A 31 -14.82 5.89 -7.11
CA LEU A 31 -14.55 4.81 -8.05
C LEU A 31 -13.13 4.23 -7.87
N GLY A 32 -12.24 4.96 -7.22
CA GLY A 32 -10.85 4.57 -6.96
C GLY A 32 -9.87 5.09 -8.00
N CYS A 33 -8.70 4.48 -7.95
CA CYS A 33 -7.50 4.96 -8.62
C CYS A 33 -6.87 3.83 -9.44
N SER A 34 -6.09 4.22 -10.44
CA SER A 34 -5.27 3.30 -11.22
C SER A 34 -3.81 3.75 -11.21
N PRO A 35 -2.84 2.80 -11.22
CA PRO A 35 -1.45 3.15 -11.40
C PRO A 35 -1.27 3.79 -12.78
N ILE A 36 -0.46 4.84 -12.86
CA ILE A 36 -0.12 5.52 -14.11
C ILE A 36 0.64 4.56 -15.03
N THR A 37 1.57 3.80 -14.47
CA THR A 37 2.35 2.77 -15.15
C THR A 37 1.99 1.39 -14.60
N PRO A 38 1.53 0.44 -15.43
CA PRO A 38 1.27 -0.92 -14.99
C PRO A 38 2.53 -1.59 -14.41
N LEU A 39 2.36 -2.34 -13.33
CA LEU A 39 3.43 -3.20 -12.79
C LEU A 39 3.71 -4.35 -13.78
N SER A 40 4.99 -4.59 -14.05
CA SER A 40 5.44 -5.77 -14.81
C SER A 40 6.38 -6.63 -13.96
N CYS A 41 6.07 -7.92 -13.81
CA CYS A 41 6.92 -8.87 -13.08
C CYS A 41 8.31 -9.03 -13.72
N GLU A 42 8.40 -8.97 -15.06
CA GLU A 42 9.65 -9.15 -15.80
C GLU A 42 10.67 -8.03 -15.56
N ALA A 43 10.19 -6.85 -15.14
CA ALA A 43 11.01 -5.69 -14.85
C ALA A 43 11.12 -5.42 -13.33
N SER A 44 11.28 -6.49 -12.53
CA SER A 44 11.32 -6.39 -11.07
C SER A 44 12.46 -5.54 -10.54
N GLN A 45 13.59 -5.41 -11.27
CA GLN A 45 14.67 -4.49 -10.90
C GLN A 45 14.24 -3.02 -10.90
N ASN A 46 13.13 -2.70 -11.58
CA ASN A 46 12.59 -1.35 -11.68
C ASN A 46 11.39 -1.15 -10.72
N HIS A 47 11.13 -2.10 -9.81
CA HIS A 47 10.09 -1.93 -8.79
C HIS A 47 10.60 -1.09 -7.63
N SER A 48 9.77 -0.18 -7.17
CA SER A 48 9.98 0.59 -5.94
C SER A 48 8.68 0.60 -5.13
N PHE A 49 8.66 1.36 -4.03
CA PHE A 49 7.47 1.54 -3.20
C PHE A 49 7.10 3.00 -3.07
N VAL A 50 5.79 3.25 -3.09
CA VAL A 50 5.19 4.45 -2.49
C VAL A 50 4.87 4.11 -1.04
N GLU A 51 5.42 4.89 -0.12
CA GLU A 51 5.18 4.73 1.31
C GLU A 51 4.03 5.64 1.74
N LEU A 52 2.99 5.04 2.33
CA LEU A 52 1.87 5.75 2.92
C LEU A 52 1.80 5.43 4.41
N ASN A 53 2.14 6.42 5.23
CA ASN A 53 2.05 6.31 6.68
C ASN A 53 0.60 6.40 7.13
N ASP A 54 0.32 5.82 8.29
CA ASP A 54 -0.99 5.83 8.92
C ASP A 54 -2.08 5.33 7.98
N ILE A 55 -1.77 4.29 7.20
CA ILE A 55 -2.73 3.57 6.39
C ILE A 55 -2.91 2.18 6.96
N THR A 56 -4.17 1.77 7.11
CA THR A 56 -4.54 0.42 7.49
C THR A 56 -5.53 -0.18 6.49
N TYR A 57 -5.88 -1.43 6.73
CA TYR A 57 -6.70 -2.23 5.83
C TYR A 57 -7.70 -3.03 6.63
N PHE A 58 -8.97 -2.99 6.20
CA PHE A 58 -10.05 -3.61 6.96
C PHE A 58 -9.87 -5.13 7.12
N THR A 59 -9.28 -5.79 6.13
CA THR A 59 -9.01 -7.24 6.14
C THR A 59 -7.53 -7.53 6.33
N PHE A 60 -6.89 -6.94 7.33
CA PHE A 60 -5.48 -7.24 7.63
C PHE A 60 -5.34 -8.68 8.12
N SER A 61 -4.53 -9.47 7.43
CA SER A 61 -4.12 -10.81 7.83
C SER A 61 -2.61 -10.91 7.73
N SER A 62 -1.95 -11.30 8.81
CA SER A 62 -0.49 -11.39 8.83
C SER A 62 -0.01 -12.61 8.05
N ASP A 63 0.84 -12.37 7.05
CA ASP A 63 1.60 -13.40 6.34
C ASP A 63 2.97 -13.65 7.00
N LEU A 64 3.53 -12.60 7.63
CA LEU A 64 4.77 -12.69 8.40
C LEU A 64 4.59 -11.98 9.75
N THR A 65 4.98 -12.65 10.83
CA THR A 65 4.95 -12.13 12.20
C THR A 65 6.36 -12.00 12.76
N ASN A 66 6.55 -11.15 13.77
CA ASN A 66 7.85 -10.90 14.39
C ASN A 66 8.91 -10.51 13.35
N THR A 67 8.53 -9.55 12.50
CA THR A 67 9.33 -9.08 11.37
C THR A 67 9.45 -7.56 11.38
N ASP A 68 10.36 -7.02 10.56
CA ASP A 68 10.56 -5.60 10.35
C ASP A 68 10.03 -5.14 8.97
N SER A 69 9.94 -3.82 8.78
CA SER A 69 9.43 -3.21 7.56
C SER A 69 10.26 -3.55 6.32
N GLU A 70 11.58 -3.69 6.45
CA GLU A 70 12.46 -3.99 5.32
C GLU A 70 12.24 -5.43 4.85
N THR A 71 12.22 -6.38 5.78
CA THR A 71 11.88 -7.77 5.50
C THR A 71 10.50 -7.90 4.83
N CYS A 72 9.51 -7.13 5.31
CA CYS A 72 8.17 -7.05 4.72
C CYS A 72 8.18 -6.55 3.26
N LYS A 73 8.89 -5.44 3.00
CA LYS A 73 9.09 -4.90 1.63
C LYS A 73 9.78 -5.90 0.72
N GLN A 74 10.85 -6.53 1.18
CA GLN A 74 11.63 -7.52 0.40
C GLN A 74 10.80 -8.76 0.06
N ALA A 75 9.98 -9.25 1.00
CA ALA A 75 9.06 -10.36 0.75
C ALA A 75 8.07 -10.00 -0.37
N CYS A 76 7.52 -8.78 -0.35
CA CYS A 76 6.65 -8.32 -1.43
C CYS A 76 7.41 -8.17 -2.74
N LEU A 77 8.60 -7.55 -2.78
CA LEU A 77 9.39 -7.37 -4.01
C LEU A 77 9.65 -8.69 -4.74
N LYS A 78 10.02 -9.74 -3.99
CA LYS A 78 10.30 -11.08 -4.53
C LYS A 78 9.04 -11.83 -5.02
N ASN A 79 7.85 -11.39 -4.60
CA ASN A 79 6.59 -11.98 -5.01
C ASN A 79 5.95 -11.17 -6.14
N CYS A 80 5.91 -11.73 -7.34
CA CYS A 80 5.33 -11.05 -8.51
C CYS A 80 3.82 -10.80 -8.41
N SER A 81 3.09 -11.60 -7.64
CA SER A 81 1.67 -11.36 -7.38
C SER A 81 1.46 -10.26 -6.35
N CYS A 82 2.45 -9.95 -5.51
CA CYS A 82 2.33 -8.92 -4.48
C CYS A 82 2.35 -7.51 -5.11
N LYS A 83 1.31 -6.73 -4.80
CA LYS A 83 1.11 -5.34 -5.20
C LYS A 83 1.33 -4.35 -4.05
N ALA A 84 1.21 -4.79 -2.79
CA ALA A 84 1.57 -3.98 -1.64
C ALA A 84 1.97 -4.84 -0.44
N ALA A 85 2.82 -4.27 0.41
CA ALA A 85 3.12 -4.79 1.73
C ALA A 85 2.53 -3.84 2.78
N LEU A 86 1.65 -4.33 3.64
CA LEU A 86 1.16 -3.60 4.79
C LEU A 86 1.95 -4.03 6.01
N PHE A 87 2.60 -3.08 6.66
CA PHE A 87 3.36 -3.33 7.87
C PHE A 87 2.66 -2.62 9.04
N ARG A 88 2.50 -3.31 10.16
CA ARG A 88 2.02 -2.68 11.40
C ARG A 88 2.80 -3.19 12.60
N TYR A 89 2.96 -2.34 13.62
CA TYR A 89 3.64 -2.70 14.85
C TYR A 89 3.11 -1.85 16.02
N GLY A 90 3.16 -2.41 17.22
CA GLY A 90 2.88 -1.67 18.46
C GLY A 90 4.07 -0.78 18.84
N TRP A 91 4.81 -1.18 19.88
CA TRP A 91 5.97 -0.41 20.36
C TRP A 91 7.30 -0.80 19.71
N ASN A 92 7.46 -2.05 19.30
CA ASN A 92 8.72 -2.55 18.74
C ASN A 92 8.61 -2.74 17.21
N PRO A 93 9.27 -1.89 16.40
CA PRO A 93 9.24 -2.00 14.94
C PRO A 93 9.97 -3.25 14.41
N SER A 94 10.75 -3.95 15.24
CA SER A 94 11.37 -5.23 14.86
C SER A 94 10.49 -6.45 15.15
N ALA A 95 9.39 -6.26 15.90
CA ALA A 95 8.44 -7.33 16.24
C ALA A 95 7.05 -7.02 15.64
N GLY A 96 7.04 -6.52 14.40
CA GLY A 96 5.82 -6.17 13.69
C GLY A 96 5.18 -7.35 12.95
N GLU A 97 4.07 -7.03 12.29
CA GLU A 97 3.31 -7.92 11.42
C GLU A 97 3.29 -7.35 10.01
N CYS A 98 3.44 -8.23 9.02
CA CYS A 98 3.39 -7.91 7.60
C CYS A 98 2.24 -8.66 6.92
N SER A 99 1.52 -7.98 6.03
CA SER A 99 0.51 -8.56 5.13
C SER A 99 0.89 -8.24 3.68
N LEU A 100 0.90 -9.25 2.82
CA LEU A 100 1.28 -9.18 1.41
C LEU A 100 0.02 -9.22 0.54
N LEU A 101 -0.37 -8.07 0.00
CA LEU A 101 -1.59 -7.93 -0.78
C LEU A 101 -1.35 -8.21 -2.26
N SER A 102 -2.10 -9.16 -2.83
CA SER A 102 -2.13 -9.41 -4.28
C SER A 102 -3.08 -8.49 -5.05
N GLU A 103 -4.07 -7.92 -4.35
CA GLU A 103 -4.99 -6.90 -4.84
C GLU A 103 -5.14 -5.81 -3.77
N ILE A 104 -5.26 -4.55 -4.22
CA ILE A 104 -5.47 -3.41 -3.34
C ILE A 104 -6.87 -2.86 -3.59
N PHE A 105 -7.75 -3.07 -2.60
CA PHE A 105 -9.09 -2.49 -2.55
C PHE A 105 -9.03 -1.12 -1.87
N SER A 106 -10.09 -0.72 -1.19
CA SER A 106 -10.14 0.53 -0.44
C SER A 106 -9.24 0.45 0.78
N MET A 107 -8.32 1.39 0.90
CA MET A 107 -7.53 1.63 2.10
C MET A 107 -8.24 2.66 2.99
N ILE A 108 -7.85 2.73 4.25
CA ILE A 108 -8.39 3.68 5.22
C ILE A 108 -7.27 4.21 6.10
N ASP A 109 -7.39 5.46 6.54
CA ASP A 109 -6.45 6.01 7.52
C ASP A 109 -6.51 5.20 8.82
N ASN A 110 -5.34 5.05 9.42
CA ASN A 110 -5.13 4.45 10.72
C ASN A 110 -5.24 5.54 11.77
N ASP A 111 -6.33 5.50 12.52
CA ASP A 111 -6.48 6.32 13.71
C ASP A 111 -5.69 5.69 14.86
N GLN A 112 -4.42 6.09 14.99
CA GLN A 112 -3.48 5.53 15.97
C GLN A 112 -3.99 5.63 17.42
N GLU A 113 -4.80 6.65 17.75
CA GLU A 113 -5.39 6.80 19.08
C GLU A 113 -6.40 5.68 19.39
N LYS A 114 -7.05 5.13 18.37
CA LYS A 114 -8.01 4.03 18.50
C LYS A 114 -7.39 2.66 18.31
N THR A 115 -6.43 2.54 17.40
CA THR A 115 -5.85 1.23 17.02
C THR A 115 -4.64 0.85 17.85
N HIS A 116 -3.96 1.83 18.45
CA HIS A 116 -2.77 1.65 19.29
C HIS A 116 -1.58 0.96 18.59
N TYR A 117 -1.53 1.03 17.25
CA TYR A 117 -0.39 0.58 16.46
C TYR A 117 -0.03 1.61 15.39
N ASN A 118 1.25 1.60 15.01
CA ASN A 118 1.73 2.27 13.81
C ASN A 118 1.47 1.37 12.61
N SER A 119 1.10 1.95 11.46
CA SER A 119 0.97 1.19 10.23
C SER A 119 1.44 1.97 9.02
N THR A 120 2.06 1.26 8.09
CA THR A 120 2.54 1.82 6.82
C THR A 120 2.15 0.88 5.69
N ALA A 121 1.60 1.46 4.62
CA ALA A 121 1.38 0.75 3.36
C ALA A 121 2.52 1.05 2.39
N TYR A 122 3.22 0.01 1.97
CA TYR A 122 4.23 0.05 0.92
C TYR A 122 3.59 -0.44 -0.37
N ILE A 123 3.10 0.48 -1.20
CA ILE A 123 2.48 0.14 -2.48
C ILE A 123 3.55 -0.02 -3.53
N LYS A 124 3.67 -1.22 -4.11
CA LYS A 124 4.64 -1.51 -5.15
C LYS A 124 4.28 -0.71 -6.40
N VAL A 125 5.26 -0.03 -6.99
CA VAL A 125 5.09 0.76 -8.21
C VAL A 125 6.20 0.45 -9.22
N GLN A 126 5.89 0.65 -10.49
CA GLN A 126 6.88 0.56 -11.56
C GLN A 126 7.61 1.91 -11.66
N ASN A 127 8.88 1.95 -11.30
CA ASN A 127 9.71 3.10 -11.58
C ASN A 127 10.06 3.08 -13.06
N LEU A 128 9.61 4.08 -13.81
CA LEU A 128 10.18 4.34 -15.12
C LEU A 128 11.55 4.95 -14.87
N ALA A 129 12.59 4.11 -14.84
CA ALA A 129 13.94 4.62 -15.01
C ALA A 129 13.90 5.56 -16.23
N THR A 130 14.25 6.82 -15.98
CA THR A 130 14.44 7.88 -16.98
C THR A 130 14.81 7.29 -18.33
N LEU A 131 13.87 7.27 -19.28
CA LEU A 131 14.22 7.32 -20.70
C LEU A 131 14.79 8.73 -20.91
N LYS A 132 16.08 8.87 -20.64
CA LYS A 132 16.91 9.93 -21.21
C LYS A 132 17.45 9.42 -22.54
#